data_AF-A0A1Y5NYP8-F1
#
_entry.id   AF-A0A1Y5NYP8-F1
#
_cell.length_a   1.000
_cell.length_b   1.000
_cell.length_c   1.000
_cell.angle_alpha   90.00
_cell.angle_beta   90.00
_cell.angle_gamma   90.00
#
_symmetry.space_group_name_H-M   'P 1'
#
loop_
_entity.id
_entity.type
_entity.pdbx_description
1 polymer ?
#
loop_
_entity_poly.entity_id
_entity_poly.type
_entity_poly.pdbx_seq_one_letter_code
_entity_poly.pdbx_strand_id
1 'polypeptide(L)'
;MTALGILRVEQLDRPLGVWTARPRFSWQVVTTTKVDLIQTAYELEVEAVGGRGSARRSGRIESRDSVLVELDGFEAETATAYRWRVRCWTNASADPTAWGGVHVRDDAAERR
;
A
#
# COMPACT_ATOMS: atom_id res chain seq x y z
N MET A 1 -3.13 -16.63 10.92
CA MET A 1 -2.10 -15.65 10.47
C MET A 1 -2.80 -14.36 10.10
N THR A 2 -2.27 -13.20 10.47
CA THR A 2 -2.80 -11.88 10.04
C THR A 2 -1.93 -11.35 8.90
N ALA A 3 -2.55 -11.01 7.79
CA ALA A 3 -1.87 -10.52 6.59
C ALA A 3 -2.67 -9.36 5.96
N LEU A 4 -2.05 -8.70 5.00
CA LEU A 4 -2.73 -7.71 4.17
C LEU A 4 -3.16 -8.36 2.86
N GLY A 5 -4.42 -8.20 2.51
CA GLY A 5 -5.03 -8.67 1.28
C GLY A 5 -5.74 -7.53 0.56
N ILE A 6 -6.04 -7.73 -0.72
CA ILE A 6 -6.74 -6.78 -1.60
C ILE A 6 -6.13 -5.37 -1.51
N LEU A 7 -5.04 -5.17 -2.25
CA LEU A 7 -4.36 -3.89 -2.36
C LEU A 7 -4.83 -3.17 -3.62
N ARG A 8 -5.39 -1.97 -3.47
CA ARG A 8 -5.95 -1.19 -4.58
C ARG A 8 -5.42 0.24 -4.58
N VAL A 9 -5.36 0.81 -5.78
CA VAL A 9 -5.10 2.23 -6.01
C VAL A 9 -6.31 2.80 -6.73
N GLU A 10 -6.94 3.84 -6.20
CA GLU A 10 -8.19 4.40 -6.73
C GLU A 10 -9.30 3.35 -6.93
N GLN A 11 -9.40 2.38 -6.00
CA GLN A 11 -10.27 1.19 -6.10
C GLN A 11 -9.99 0.25 -7.28
N LEU A 12 -8.89 0.42 -8.00
CA LEU A 12 -8.47 -0.45 -9.09
C LEU A 12 -7.38 -1.43 -8.63
N ASP A 13 -7.41 -2.64 -9.17
CA ASP A 13 -6.34 -3.63 -8.99
C ASP A 13 -5.21 -3.36 -9.99
N ARG A 14 -4.01 -3.06 -9.48
CA ARG A 14 -2.79 -2.76 -10.25
C ARG A 14 -3.03 -1.87 -11.50
N PRO A 15 -3.63 -0.67 -11.34
CA PRO A 15 -3.96 0.15 -12.49
C PRO A 15 -2.70 0.61 -13.25
N LEU A 16 -2.81 0.63 -14.58
CA LEU A 16 -1.90 1.36 -15.46
C LEU A 16 -2.57 2.69 -15.85
N GLY A 17 -1.87 3.81 -15.65
CA GLY A 17 -2.37 5.13 -16.02
C GLY A 17 -3.44 5.67 -15.05
N VAL A 18 -2.99 6.12 -13.88
CA VAL A 18 -3.84 6.82 -12.90
C VAL A 18 -3.79 8.32 -13.18
N TRP A 19 -4.95 8.92 -13.48
CA TRP A 19 -5.06 10.34 -13.88
C TRP A 19 -5.15 11.33 -12.70
N THR A 20 -4.60 10.95 -11.55
CA THR A 20 -4.44 11.84 -10.38
C THR A 20 -2.99 11.81 -9.93
N ALA A 21 -2.44 12.99 -9.64
CA ALA A 21 -1.11 13.10 -9.04
C ALA A 21 -1.12 12.66 -7.56
N ARG A 22 -2.29 12.56 -6.92
CA ARG A 22 -2.45 12.12 -5.53
C ARG A 22 -3.32 10.87 -5.49
N PRO A 23 -2.76 9.70 -5.85
CA PRO A 23 -3.50 8.46 -5.82
C PRO A 23 -3.82 8.05 -4.38
N ARG A 24 -5.01 7.46 -4.20
CA ARG A 24 -5.54 6.96 -2.94
C ARG A 24 -5.40 5.45 -2.86
N PHE A 25 -4.91 4.97 -1.73
CA PHE A 25 -4.58 3.58 -1.48
C PHE A 25 -5.67 2.92 -0.65
N SER A 26 -5.92 1.64 -0.91
CA SER A 26 -6.84 0.85 -0.10
C SER A 26 -6.28 -0.54 0.15
N TRP A 27 -6.51 -1.04 1.35
CA TRP A 27 -6.07 -2.35 1.77
C TRP A 27 -7.09 -3.00 2.69
N GLN A 28 -7.04 -4.32 2.77
CA GLN A 28 -7.81 -5.10 3.73
C GLN A 28 -6.87 -5.87 4.65
N VAL A 29 -7.11 -5.79 5.95
CA VAL A 29 -6.47 -6.71 6.91
C VAL A 29 -7.25 -8.01 6.92
N VAL A 30 -6.60 -9.12 6.64
CA VAL A 30 -7.22 -10.45 6.54
C VAL A 30 -6.63 -11.34 7.62
N THR A 31 -7.48 -12.13 8.26
CA THR A 31 -7.06 -13.10 9.27
C THR A 31 -7.90 -14.37 9.17
N THR A 32 -7.26 -15.51 9.43
CA THR A 32 -7.92 -16.83 9.45
C THR A 32 -8.17 -17.35 10.86
N THR A 33 -7.67 -16.64 11.88
CA THR A 33 -7.58 -17.17 13.26
C THR A 33 -8.16 -16.24 14.32
N LYS A 34 -8.56 -15.01 13.95
CA LYS A 34 -9.02 -14.00 14.91
C LYS A 34 -10.40 -13.49 14.50
N VAL A 35 -11.25 -13.28 15.50
CA VAL A 35 -12.52 -12.55 15.38
C VAL A 35 -12.30 -11.11 15.88
N ASP A 36 -13.15 -10.17 15.45
CA ASP A 36 -13.12 -8.76 15.88
C ASP A 36 -11.75 -8.07 15.72
N LEU A 37 -11.04 -8.42 14.66
CA LEU A 37 -9.75 -7.82 14.33
C LEU A 37 -9.96 -6.40 13.79
N ILE A 38 -9.43 -5.41 14.50
CA ILE A 38 -9.57 -4.00 14.16
C ILE A 38 -8.17 -3.43 13.92
N GLN A 39 -7.99 -2.74 12.79
CA GLN A 39 -6.81 -1.91 12.56
C GLN A 39 -6.81 -0.74 13.54
N THR A 40 -5.67 -0.45 14.16
CA THR A 40 -5.49 0.68 15.07
C THR A 40 -4.56 1.74 14.51
N ALA A 41 -3.59 1.34 13.69
CA ALA A 41 -2.68 2.24 13.00
C ALA A 41 -2.20 1.62 11.68
N TYR A 42 -1.65 2.44 10.79
CA TYR A 42 -1.00 1.99 9.56
C TYR A 42 0.30 2.75 9.29
N GLU A 43 1.11 2.19 8.40
CA GLU A 43 2.21 2.89 7.76
C GLU A 43 2.25 2.54 6.29
N LEU A 44 2.29 3.58 5.44
CA LEU A 44 2.26 3.52 4.00
C LEU A 44 3.60 3.98 3.43
N GLU A 45 4.11 3.27 2.43
CA GLU A 45 5.34 3.61 1.73
C GLU A 45 5.13 3.51 0.22
N VAL A 46 5.57 4.54 -0.52
CA VAL A 46 5.51 4.62 -1.98
C VAL A 46 6.88 4.97 -2.54
N GLU A 47 7.33 4.25 -3.55
CA GLU A 47 8.62 4.43 -4.21
C GLU A 47 8.48 4.36 -5.73
N ALA A 48 9.26 5.17 -6.46
CA ALA A 48 9.35 5.09 -7.90
C ALA A 48 10.17 3.86 -8.33
N VAL A 49 9.68 3.10 -9.30
CA VAL A 49 10.38 1.94 -9.85
C VAL A 49 11.52 2.41 -10.76
N GLY A 50 12.72 1.86 -10.56
CA GLY A 50 13.90 2.19 -11.37
C GLY A 50 14.54 3.55 -11.10
N GLY A 51 13.96 4.36 -10.20
CA GLY A 51 14.53 5.64 -9.78
C GLY A 51 15.58 5.50 -8.68
N ARG A 52 16.45 6.52 -8.53
CA ARG A 52 17.35 6.68 -7.37
C ARG A 52 16.69 7.47 -6.20
N GLY A 53 15.39 7.75 -6.30
CA GLY A 53 14.66 8.51 -5.30
C GLY A 53 14.42 7.71 -4.02
N SER A 54 14.42 8.39 -2.87
CA SER A 54 14.04 7.79 -1.60
C SER A 54 12.53 7.54 -1.55
N ALA A 55 12.12 6.39 -1.04
CA ALA A 55 10.72 6.09 -0.76
C ALA A 55 10.08 7.15 0.15
N ARG A 56 8.85 7.56 -0.18
CA ARG A 56 8.01 8.44 0.65
C ARG A 56 7.27 7.56 1.65
N ARG A 57 7.32 7.94 2.92
CA ARG A 57 6.73 7.18 4.03
C ARG A 57 5.80 8.08 4.85
N SER A 58 4.65 7.55 5.24
CA SER A 58 3.76 8.23 6.18
C SER A 58 4.30 8.24 7.61
N GLY A 59 5.18 7.30 7.94
CA GLY A 59 5.40 6.89 9.33
C GLY A 59 4.14 6.22 9.90
N ARG A 60 4.15 5.94 11.20
CA ARG A 60 2.99 5.35 11.89
C ARG A 60 1.89 6.40 12.08
N ILE A 61 0.72 6.15 11.50
CA ILE A 61 -0.47 6.97 11.65
C ILE A 61 -1.51 6.21 12.48
N GLU A 62 -1.93 6.78 13.61
CA GLU A 62 -3.01 6.26 14.44
C GLU A 62 -4.37 6.51 13.76
N SER A 63 -4.82 5.55 12.96
CA SER A 63 -6.12 5.60 12.29
C SER A 63 -6.62 4.19 11.94
N ARG A 64 -7.96 4.09 11.92
CA ARG A 64 -8.69 2.89 11.46
C ARG A 64 -8.94 2.89 9.95
N ASP A 65 -8.59 3.98 9.26
CA ASP A 65 -8.85 4.12 7.84
C ASP A 65 -8.01 3.14 7.02
N SER A 66 -8.64 2.50 6.04
CA SER A 66 -7.99 1.56 5.12
C SER A 66 -8.53 1.64 3.69
N VAL A 67 -9.40 2.61 3.42
CA VAL A 67 -10.08 2.81 2.14
C VAL A 67 -9.84 4.22 1.68
N LEU A 68 -9.37 4.35 0.44
CA LEU A 68 -9.07 5.61 -0.24
C LEU A 68 -8.18 6.57 0.58
N VAL A 69 -7.15 6.03 1.23
CA VAL A 69 -6.19 6.79 2.04
C VAL A 69 -5.15 7.46 1.15
N GLU A 70 -4.95 8.77 1.29
CA GLU A 70 -3.87 9.52 0.63
C GLU A 70 -2.56 9.38 1.40
N LEU A 71 -1.43 9.39 0.70
CA LEU A 71 -0.12 9.57 1.32
C LEU A 71 0.21 11.06 1.35
N ASP A 72 0.14 11.68 2.54
CA ASP A 72 0.42 13.09 2.68
C ASP A 72 1.80 13.48 2.15
N GLY A 73 1.82 14.53 1.33
CA GLY A 73 3.03 15.03 0.69
C GLY A 73 3.58 14.13 -0.43
N PHE A 74 2.90 13.06 -0.84
CA PHE A 74 3.23 12.35 -2.07
C PHE A 74 2.51 12.98 -3.26
N GLU A 75 3.26 13.18 -4.35
CA GLU A 75 2.73 13.57 -5.65
C GLU A 75 3.40 12.73 -6.72
N ALA A 76 2.60 12.05 -7.54
CA ALA A 76 3.04 11.16 -8.60
C ALA A 76 3.48 11.97 -9.82
N GLU A 77 4.65 11.62 -10.34
CA GLU A 77 5.17 12.15 -11.59
C GLU A 77 4.48 11.50 -12.79
N THR A 78 4.37 12.26 -13.88
CA THR A 78 3.80 11.75 -15.13
C THR A 78 4.65 10.62 -15.69
N ALA A 79 3.99 9.58 -16.20
CA ALA A 79 4.63 8.42 -16.83
C ALA A 79 5.65 7.67 -15.95
N THR A 80 5.53 7.79 -14.63
CA THR A 80 6.40 7.11 -13.67
C THR A 80 5.68 5.91 -13.06
N ALA A 81 6.33 4.75 -13.09
CA ALA A 81 5.84 3.56 -12.39
C ALA A 81 6.16 3.65 -10.90
N TYR A 82 5.20 3.31 -10.05
CA TYR A 82 5.36 3.31 -8.60
C TYR A 82 5.08 1.93 -8.03
N ARG A 83 5.83 1.62 -6.97
CA ARG A 83 5.55 0.51 -6.08
C ARG A 83 5.11 1.07 -4.74
N TRP A 84 4.18 0.39 -4.09
CA TRP A 84 3.73 0.76 -2.77
C TRP A 84 3.56 -0.47 -1.87
N ARG A 85 3.71 -0.23 -0.58
CA ARG A 85 3.49 -1.21 0.48
C ARG A 85 2.87 -0.54 1.69
N VAL A 86 2.12 -1.32 2.45
CA VAL A 86 1.50 -0.90 3.71
C VAL A 86 1.76 -1.97 4.77
N ARG A 87 1.85 -1.56 6.04
CA ARG A 87 1.77 -2.45 7.20
C ARG A 87 0.79 -1.86 8.21
N CYS A 88 0.18 -2.72 9.01
CA CYS A 88 -0.88 -2.31 9.93
C CYS A 88 -0.60 -2.79 11.35
N TRP A 89 -0.99 -1.99 12.32
CA TRP A 89 -1.17 -2.43 13.70
C TRP A 89 -2.63 -2.77 13.92
N THR A 90 -2.87 -3.74 14.80
CA THR A 90 -4.22 -4.20 15.12
C THR A 90 -4.41 -4.28 16.62
N ASN A 91 -5.65 -4.35 17.07
CA ASN A 91 -6.01 -4.58 18.48
C ASN A 91 -5.54 -5.95 19.03
N ALA A 92 -5.00 -6.84 18.19
CA ALA A 92 -4.67 -8.20 18.58
C ALA A 92 -3.17 -8.47 18.70
N SER A 93 -2.30 -7.46 18.55
CA SER A 93 -0.85 -7.55 18.68
C SER A 93 -0.24 -6.15 18.88
N ALA A 94 0.85 -6.05 19.65
CA ALA A 94 1.64 -4.82 19.74
C ALA A 94 2.50 -4.59 18.47
N ASP A 95 2.93 -5.68 17.84
CA ASP A 95 3.73 -5.64 16.62
C ASP A 95 2.87 -5.45 15.36
N PRO A 96 3.38 -4.76 14.33
CA PRO A 96 2.68 -4.61 13.06
C PRO A 96 2.62 -5.93 12.30
N THR A 97 1.72 -6.01 11.32
CA THR A 97 1.77 -7.02 10.27
C THR A 97 3.09 -6.94 9.50
N ALA A 98 3.44 -8.03 8.82
CA ALA A 98 4.39 -7.93 7.72
C ALA A 98 3.91 -6.89 6.69
N TRP A 99 4.85 -6.29 5.96
CA TRP A 99 4.52 -5.42 4.84
C TRP A 99 3.72 -6.19 3.78
N GLY A 100 2.56 -5.67 3.40
CA GLY A 100 1.83 -6.08 2.22
C GLY A 100 2.05 -5.06 1.11
N GLY A 101 2.41 -5.50 -0.09
CA GLY A 101 2.64 -4.59 -1.21
C GLY A 101 2.36 -5.27 -2.54
N VAL A 102 1.98 -4.47 -3.52
CA VAL A 102 1.91 -4.95 -4.90
C VAL A 102 3.35 -4.96 -5.44
N HIS A 103 3.88 -6.15 -5.73
CA HIS A 103 5.06 -6.26 -6.55
C HIS A 103 4.65 -5.99 -8.00
N VAL A 104 5.26 -5.00 -8.64
CA VAL A 104 5.33 -5.00 -10.10
C VAL A 104 6.10 -6.27 -10.46
N ARG A 105 5.46 -7.22 -11.14
CA ARG A 105 6.21 -8.29 -11.79
C ARG A 105 7.06 -7.61 -12.85
N ASP A 106 8.35 -7.90 -12.88
CA ASP A 106 9.21 -7.53 -14.00
C ASP A 106 8.72 -8.29 -15.25
N ASP A 107 7.72 -7.75 -15.95
CA ASP A 107 7.23 -8.26 -17.23
C ASP A 107 8.16 -7.88 -18.39
N ALA A 108 9.47 -7.79 -18.14
CA ALA A 108 10.50 -7.59 -19.15
C ALA A 108 10.83 -8.91 -19.92
N ALA A 109 10.25 -10.05 -19.53
CA ALA A 109 10.60 -11.36 -20.08
C ALA A 109 9.70 -11.87 -21.22
N GLU A 110 8.55 -11.25 -21.51
CA GLU A 110 7.55 -11.81 -22.46
C GLU A 110 7.34 -10.98 -23.74
N ARG A 111 8.38 -10.28 -24.19
CA ARG A 111 8.44 -9.82 -25.60
C ARG A 111 9.59 -10.53 -26.31
N ARG A 112 9.29 -11.73 -26.83
CA ARG A 112 10.01 -12.36 -27.95
C ARG A 112 8.99 -12.80 -28.99
#